data_AF-A0A0G3BMY6-F1
#
_entry.id   AF-A0A0G3BMY6-F1
#
_cell.length_a   1.000
_cell.length_b   1.000
_cell.length_c   1.000
_cell.angle_alpha   90.00
_cell.angle_beta   90.00
_cell.angle_gamma   90.00
#
_symmetry.space_group_name_H-M   'P 1'
#
loop_
_entity.id
_entity.type
_entity.pdbx_description
1 polymer ?
#
loop_
_entity_poly.entity_id
_entity_poly.type
_entity_poly.pdbx_seq_one_letter_code
_entity_poly.pdbx_strand_id
1 'polypeptide(L)'
;MAWSLSQIAELVEEVKSLGCLEQLVGEAAHRKLVVRVPPETVNFVKSFLFREGHHKKSLKARDIIVSAHCFQQPQVPDGGPPLPPDGPPRPDAPPPF
;
A
#
# COMPACT_ATOMS: atom_id res chain seq x y z
N MET A 1 -9.43 24.93 6.28
CA MET A 1 -8.02 25.15 6.66
C MET A 1 -7.29 23.83 6.45
N ALA A 2 -6.28 23.78 5.60
CA ALA A 2 -5.51 22.57 5.28
C ALA A 2 -4.07 22.74 5.79
N TRP A 3 -3.47 21.67 6.29
CA TRP A 3 -2.10 21.67 6.80
C TRP A 3 -1.16 21.00 5.79
N SER A 4 0.05 21.51 5.65
CA SER A 4 1.09 20.85 4.87
C SER A 4 1.73 19.68 5.64
N LEU A 5 2.37 18.75 4.93
CA LEU A 5 3.09 17.65 5.56
C LEU A 5 4.21 18.14 6.49
N SER A 6 4.86 19.26 6.15
CA SER A 6 5.88 19.89 6.99
C SER A 6 5.28 20.37 8.31
N GLN A 7 4.14 21.07 8.27
CA GLN A 7 3.47 21.54 9.49
C GLN A 7 3.02 20.40 10.38
N ILE A 8 2.55 19.30 9.78
CA ILE A 8 2.19 18.08 10.52
C ILE A 8 3.44 17.46 11.16
N ALA A 9 4.56 17.38 10.44
CA ALA A 9 5.81 16.86 10.97
C ALA A 9 6.32 17.71 12.13
N GLU A 10 6.36 19.04 11.99
CA GLU A 10 6.78 19.98 13.03
C GLU A 10 5.93 19.82 14.30
N LEU A 11 4.60 19.73 14.17
CA LEU A 11 3.72 19.49 15.31
C LEU A 11 4.03 18.16 16.01
N VAL A 12 4.20 17.07 15.25
CA VAL A 12 4.48 15.74 15.81
C VAL A 12 5.84 15.71 16.49
N GLU A 13 6.85 16.37 15.92
CA GLU A 13 8.18 16.49 16.51
C GLU A 13 8.16 17.28 17.81
N GLU A 14 7.44 18.41 17.87
CA GLU A 14 7.30 19.21 19.08
C GLU A 14 6.60 18.41 20.20
N VAL A 15 5.48 17.75 19.89
CA VAL A 15 4.77 16.93 20.88
C VAL A 15 5.64 15.77 21.38
N LYS A 16 6.47 15.19 20.50
CA LYS A 16 7.44 14.16 20.86
C LYS A 16 8.55 14.72 21.75
N SER A 17 9.05 15.92 21.45
CA SER A 17 10.05 16.64 22.25
C SER A 17 9.57 16.92 23.67
N LEU A 18 8.29 17.27 23.81
CA LEU A 18 7.62 17.49 25.10
C LEU A 18 7.34 16.18 25.87
N GLY A 19 7.58 15.01 25.27
CA GLY A 19 7.35 13.71 25.91
C GLY A 19 5.87 13.33 26.05
N CYS A 20 4.96 14.07 25.40
CA CYS A 20 3.51 13.90 25.57
C CYS A 20 2.85 13.08 24.44
N LEU A 21 3.63 12.54 23.49
CA LEU A 21 3.09 11.87 22.30
C LEU A 21 2.19 10.68 22.65
N GLU A 22 2.62 9.82 23.59
CA GLU A 22 1.81 8.66 24.00
C GLU A 22 0.51 9.07 24.69
N GLN A 23 0.56 10.09 25.56
CA GLN A 23 -0.61 10.64 26.22
C GLN A 23 -1.58 11.28 25.21
N LEU A 24 -1.07 12.01 24.22
CA LEU A 24 -1.87 12.59 23.14
C LEU A 24 -2.59 11.50 22.34
N VAL A 25 -1.89 10.43 21.95
CA VAL A 25 -2.46 9.30 21.23
C VAL A 25 -3.50 8.55 22.08
N GLY A 26 -3.24 8.37 23.37
CA GLY A 26 -4.19 7.78 24.32
C GLY A 26 -5.48 8.59 24.46
N GLU A 27 -5.36 9.91 24.64
CA GLU A 27 -6.52 10.83 24.70
C GLU A 27 -7.30 10.85 23.38
N ALA A 28 -6.59 10.86 22.25
CA ALA A 28 -7.22 10.80 20.93
C ALA A 28 -8.01 9.50 20.73
N ALA A 29 -7.47 8.35 21.15
CA ALA A 29 -8.15 7.07 21.08
C ALA A 29 -9.39 7.03 22.01
N HIS A 30 -9.26 7.55 23.23
CA HIS A 30 -10.38 7.63 24.18
C HIS A 30 -11.53 8.51 23.65
N ARG A 31 -11.19 9.62 23.00
CA ARG A 31 -12.15 10.53 22.35
C ARG A 31 -12.58 10.08 20.96
N LYS A 32 -12.06 8.95 20.46
CA LYS A 32 -12.32 8.41 19.12
C LYS A 32 -12.05 9.43 18.00
N LEU A 33 -11.01 10.23 18.15
CA LEU A 33 -10.58 11.17 17.12
C LEU A 33 -9.97 10.38 15.96
N VAL A 34 -10.58 10.51 14.78
CA VAL A 34 -10.12 9.87 13.54
C VAL A 34 -9.64 10.95 12.58
N VAL A 35 -8.37 10.87 12.19
CA VAL A 35 -7.79 11.71 11.15
C VAL A 35 -7.92 10.99 9.82
N ARG A 36 -8.64 11.59 8.87
CA ARG A 36 -8.70 11.08 7.50
C ARG A 36 -7.52 11.61 6.72
N VAL A 37 -6.56 10.74 6.43
CA VAL A 37 -5.42 11.05 5.56
C VAL A 37 -5.82 10.72 4.11
N PRO A 38 -5.63 11.65 3.15
CA PRO A 38 -5.91 11.38 1.74
C PRO A 38 -5.08 10.19 1.21
N PRO A 39 -5.65 9.38 0.30
CA PRO A 39 -4.94 8.22 -0.25
C PRO A 39 -3.67 8.62 -1.02
N GLU A 40 -3.67 9.79 -1.66
CA GLU A 40 -2.50 10.35 -2.36
C GLU A 40 -1.32 10.56 -1.39
N THR A 41 -1.60 11.10 -0.21
CA THR A 41 -0.60 11.30 0.85
C THR A 41 -0.06 9.97 1.37
N VAL A 42 -0.94 8.99 1.59
CA VAL A 42 -0.54 7.64 2.02
C VAL A 42 0.35 6.98 0.98
N ASN A 43 -0.01 7.08 -0.31
CA ASN A 43 0.77 6.53 -1.41
C ASN A 43 2.15 7.20 -1.52
N PHE A 44 2.21 8.52 -1.39
CA PHE A 44 3.48 9.26 -1.35
C PHE A 44 4.43 8.71 -0.26
N VAL A 45 3.92 8.55 0.97
CA VAL A 45 4.72 8.03 2.09
C VAL A 45 5.21 6.60 1.81
N LYS A 46 4.35 5.73 1.26
CA LYS A 46 4.72 4.36 0.90
C LYS A 46 5.81 4.32 -0.17
N SER A 47 5.66 5.10 -1.23
CA SER A 47 6.65 5.20 -2.31
C SER A 47 7.99 5.71 -1.78
N PHE A 48 7.96 6.69 -0.86
CA PHE A 48 9.17 7.18 -0.20
C PHE A 48 9.85 6.09 0.63
N LEU A 49 9.11 5.40 1.53
CA LEU A 49 9.65 4.30 2.35
C LEU A 49 10.19 3.14 1.51
N PHE A 50 9.57 2.87 0.36
CA PHE A 50 10.06 1.87 -0.58
C PHE A 50 11.36 2.31 -1.24
N ARG A 51 11.40 3.54 -1.79
CA ARG A 51 12.58 4.11 -2.48
C ARG A 51 13.80 4.17 -1.57
N GLU A 52 13.63 4.61 -0.33
CA GLU A 52 14.73 4.71 0.65
C GLU A 52 15.14 3.34 1.22
N GLY A 53 14.48 2.26 0.82
CA GLY A 53 14.82 0.90 1.24
C GLY A 53 14.48 0.60 2.71
N HIS A 54 13.65 1.42 3.36
CA HIS A 54 13.27 1.21 4.77
C HIS A 54 12.52 -0.11 4.99
N HIS A 55 11.84 -0.63 3.97
CA HIS A 55 11.22 -1.96 3.98
C HIS A 55 12.21 -3.11 4.22
N LYS A 56 13.49 -2.92 3.91
CA LYS A 56 14.55 -3.92 4.15
C LYS A 56 15.03 -3.91 5.60
N LYS A 57 14.87 -2.79 6.30
CA LYS A 57 15.41 -2.55 7.65
C LYS A 57 14.35 -2.57 8.74
N SER A 58 13.09 -2.33 8.40
CA SER A 58 11.99 -2.23 9.36
C SER A 58 10.77 -3.02 8.91
N LEU A 59 10.40 -4.01 9.72
CA LEU A 59 9.16 -4.78 9.53
C LEU A 59 7.93 -3.87 9.56
N LYS A 60 7.95 -2.81 10.38
CA LYS A 60 6.88 -1.80 10.43
C LYS A 60 6.76 -1.04 9.12
N ALA A 61 7.89 -0.65 8.50
CA ALA A 61 7.86 0.02 7.20
C ALA A 61 7.33 -0.91 6.10
N ARG A 62 7.70 -2.20 6.15
CA ARG A 62 7.15 -3.21 5.23
C ARG A 62 5.64 -3.35 5.40
N ASP A 63 5.16 -3.41 6.63
CA ASP A 63 3.73 -3.51 6.94
C ASP A 63 2.96 -2.28 6.45
N ILE A 64 3.49 -1.07 6.68
CA ILE A 64 2.90 0.17 6.16
C ILE A 64 2.80 0.13 4.63
N ILE A 65 3.85 -0.30 3.93
CA ILE A 65 3.83 -0.40 2.46
C ILE A 65 2.73 -1.39 2.02
N VAL A 66 2.65 -2.57 2.65
CA VAL A 66 1.72 -3.65 2.29
C VAL A 66 0.27 -3.36 2.71
N SER A 67 0.04 -2.57 3.75
CA SER A 67 -1.29 -2.29 4.35
C SER A 67 -2.29 -1.55 3.45
N ALA A 68 -1.97 -1.28 2.19
CA ALA A 68 -2.94 -0.68 1.28
C ALA A 68 -3.99 -1.74 0.92
N HIS A 69 -5.25 -1.46 1.23
CA HIS A 69 -6.34 -1.84 0.35
C HIS A 69 -5.93 -1.41 -1.07
N CYS A 70 -5.61 -2.38 -1.91
CA CYS A 70 -5.55 -2.18 -3.34
C CYS A 70 -6.90 -1.60 -3.77
N PHE A 71 -6.98 -0.28 -3.94
CA PHE A 71 -7.82 0.22 -5.01
C PHE A 71 -7.22 -0.40 -6.26
N GLN A 72 -7.96 -1.34 -6.82
CA GLN A 72 -7.63 -2.11 -8.02
C GLN A 72 -6.79 -1.23 -8.95
N GLN A 73 -5.57 -1.68 -9.24
CA GLN A 73 -4.98 -1.37 -10.54
C GLN A 73 -6.11 -1.57 -11.57
N PRO A 74 -6.35 -0.63 -12.50
CA PRO A 74 -7.11 -1.00 -13.68
C PRO A 74 -6.40 -2.22 -14.24
N GLN A 75 -7.05 -3.37 -14.15
CA GLN A 75 -6.55 -4.58 -14.76
C GLN A 75 -6.45 -4.21 -16.23
N VAL A 76 -5.23 -4.07 -16.72
CA VAL A 76 -4.97 -4.03 -18.16
C VAL A 76 -5.75 -5.22 -18.71
N PRO A 77 -6.80 -5.01 -19.54
CA PRO A 77 -7.41 -6.14 -20.21
C PRO A 77 -6.28 -6.83 -20.94
N ASP A 78 -6.08 -8.10 -20.61
CA ASP A 78 -5.09 -8.98 -21.21
C ASP A 78 -5.36 -8.96 -22.72
N GLY A 79 -4.62 -8.11 -23.42
CA GLY A 79 -4.67 -7.94 -24.86
C GLY A 79 -3.95 -9.09 -25.55
N GLY A 80 -4.16 -10.32 -25.10
CA GLY A 80 -3.79 -11.51 -25.84
C GLY A 80 -4.81 -11.71 -26.98
N PRO A 81 -4.36 -11.94 -28.23
CA PRO A 81 -5.30 -12.22 -29.32
C PRO A 81 -6.08 -13.51 -29.00
N PRO A 82 -7.35 -13.62 -29.46
CA PRO A 82 -8.17 -14.79 -29.20
C PRO A 82 -7.51 -16.04 -29.80
N LEU A 83 -7.32 -17.06 -28.97
CA LEU A 83 -6.97 -18.40 -29.44
C LEU A 83 -8.06 -18.87 -30.42
N PRO A 84 -7.72 -19.25 -31.67
CA PRO A 84 -8.69 -19.84 -32.58
C PRO A 84 -9.15 -21.21 -32.04
N PRO A 85 -10.44 -21.57 -32.19
CA PRO A 85 -10.92 -22.88 -31.83
C PRO A 85 -10.53 -23.91 -32.91
N ASP A 86 -10.13 -25.10 -32.46
CA ASP A 86 -10.05 -26.35 -33.23
C ASP A 86 -8.96 -26.44 -34.32
N GLY A 87 -7.79 -26.96 -33.94
CA GLY A 87 -6.81 -27.54 -34.87
C GLY A 87 -6.82 -29.08 -34.77
N PRO A 88 -6.57 -29.81 -35.87
CA PRO A 88 -6.85 -31.25 -35.96
C PRO A 88 -5.96 -32.09 -35.02
N PRO A 89 -6.41 -33.28 -34.59
CA PRO A 89 -5.66 -34.12 -33.68
C PRO A 89 -4.32 -34.56 -34.29
N ARG A 90 -3.24 -34.46 -33.49
CA ARG A 90 -1.90 -34.97 -33.85
C ARG A 90 -1.97 -36.49 -34.10
N PRO A 91 -1.40 -37.00 -35.21
CA PRO A 91 -1.30 -38.43 -35.43
C PRO A 91 -0.02 -38.95 -34.74
N ASP A 92 -0.11 -39.33 -33.47
CA ASP A 92 0.78 -40.36 -32.89
C ASP A 92 0.30 -40.76 -31.49
N ALA A 93 -0.60 -41.73 -31.42
CA ALA A 93 -0.79 -42.50 -30.21
C ALA A 93 -1.06 -43.96 -30.65
N PRO A 94 -0.17 -44.91 -30.31
CA PRO A 94 -0.39 -46.31 -30.67
C PRO A 94 -1.60 -46.87 -29.91
N PRO A 95 -2.39 -47.77 -30.53
CA PRO A 95 -3.52 -48.38 -29.84
C PRO A 95 -3.03 -49.36 -28.76
N PRO A 96 -3.73 -49.49 -27.63
CA PRO A 96 -3.51 -50.58 -26.70
C PRO A 96 -4.25 -51.84 -27.20
N PHE A 97 -3.49 -52.93 -27.35
CA PHE A 97 -3.87 -54.34 -27.59
C PHE A 97 -4.63 -54.68 -28.88
#